data_AF-A0A139P4X1-F1
#
_entry.id   AF-A0A139P4X1-F1
#
_cell.length_a   1.000
_cell.length_b   1.000
_cell.length_c   1.000
_cell.angle_alpha   90.00
_cell.angle_beta   90.00
_cell.angle_gamma   90.00
#
_symmetry.space_group_name_H-M   'P 1'
#
loop_
_entity.id
_entity.type
_entity.pdbx_description
1 polymer ?
#
loop_
_entity_poly.entity_id
_entity_poly.type
_entity_poly.pdbx_seq_one_letter_code
_entity_poly.pdbx_strand_id
1 'polypeptide(L)' 'MTNFDRDEAVMKFARQLRGMGVDEALRARGAKDGDVVRIGSFEFEFVD' A
#
# COMPACT_ATOMS: atom_id res chain seq x y z
N MET A 1 9.09 22.12 3.44
CA MET A 1 7.86 22.06 2.62
C MET A 1 7.61 20.59 2.35
N THR A 2 6.60 20.00 2.98
CA THR A 2 6.31 18.56 2.95
C THR A 2 5.92 18.15 1.53
N ASN A 3 6.48 17.04 1.05
CA ASN A 3 6.44 16.63 -0.36
C ASN A 3 5.09 15.95 -0.68
N PHE A 4 4.00 16.72 -0.63
CA PHE A 4 2.62 16.22 -0.81
C PHE A 4 2.38 15.54 -2.17
N ASP A 5 3.16 15.86 -3.20
CA ASP A 5 3.07 15.21 -4.52
C ASP A 5 3.36 13.71 -4.45
N ARG A 6 4.21 13.26 -3.52
CA ARG A 6 4.49 11.82 -3.34
C ARG A 6 3.37 11.13 -2.59
N ASP A 7 2.79 11.77 -1.58
CA ASP A 7 1.73 11.16 -0.76
C ASP A 7 0.43 10.99 -1.55
N GLU A 8 0.06 11.95 -2.40
CA GLU A 8 -1.14 11.85 -3.22
C GLU A 8 -1.00 10.76 -4.30
N ALA A 9 0.18 10.64 -4.91
CA ALA A 9 0.50 9.58 -5.86
C ALA A 9 0.44 8.20 -5.20
N VAL A 10 1.01 8.05 -4.00
CA VAL A 10 0.98 6.80 -3.22
C VAL A 10 -0.45 6.42 -2.85
N MET A 11 -1.28 7.37 -2.40
CA MET A 11 -2.68 7.10 -2.07
C MET A 11 -3.50 6.63 -3.29
N LYS A 12 -3.29 7.23 -4.46
CA LYS A 12 -3.94 6.78 -5.71
C LYS A 12 -3.48 5.38 -6.11
N PHE A 13 -2.20 5.09 -5.95
CA PHE A 13 -1.64 3.76 -6.23
C PHE A 13 -2.19 2.70 -5.26
N ALA A 14 -2.23 2.99 -3.96
CA ALA A 14 -2.81 2.10 -2.95
C ALA A 14 -4.30 1.81 -3.20
N ARG A 15 -5.07 2.79 -3.69
CA ARG A 15 -6.46 2.56 -4.10
C ARG A 15 -6.59 1.66 -5.32
N GLN A 16 -5.72 1.80 -6.32
CA GLN A 16 -5.70 0.89 -7.47
C GLN A 16 -5.32 -0.53 -7.07
N LEU A 17 -4.29 -0.69 -6.24
CA LEU A 17 -3.86 -2.00 -5.72
C LEU A 17 -5.01 -2.70 -4.97
N ARG A 18 -5.79 -1.95 -4.19
CA ARG A 18 -7.03 -2.43 -3.56
C ARG A 18 -8.03 -3.00 -4.55
N GLY A 19 -8.30 -2.26 -5.64
CA GLY A 19 -9.20 -2.73 -6.70
C GLY A 19 -8.66 -3.91 -7.51
N MET A 20 -7.34 -4.12 -7.52
CA MET A 20 -6.68 -5.25 -8.17
C MET A 20 -6.59 -6.51 -7.30
N GLY A 21 -7.10 -6.48 -6.05
CA GLY A 21 -7.06 -7.64 -5.14
C GLY A 21 -5.69 -7.85 -4.47
N VAL A 22 -4.84 -6.83 -4.43
CA VAL A 22 -3.53 -6.90 -3.76
C VAL A 22 -3.72 -7.10 -2.25
N ASP A 23 -4.73 -6.48 -1.66
CA ASP A 23 -5.10 -6.67 -0.25
C ASP A 23 -5.51 -8.12 0.03
N GLU A 24 -6.28 -8.74 -0.88
CA GLU A 24 -6.60 -10.17 -0.77
C GLU A 24 -5.36 -11.04 -0.87
N ALA A 25 -4.44 -10.73 -1.79
CA ALA A 25 -3.17 -11.46 -1.91
C ALA A 25 -2.28 -11.30 -0.67
N LEU A 26 -2.24 -10.11 -0.07
CA LEU A 26 -1.52 -9.83 1.17
C LEU A 26 -2.17 -10.54 2.36
N ARG A 27 -3.50 -10.46 2.50
CA ARG A 27 -4.27 -11.15 3.54
C ARG A 27 -4.17 -12.67 3.42
N ALA A 28 -4.20 -13.22 2.20
CA ALA A 28 -4.02 -14.66 1.95
C ALA A 28 -2.59 -15.12 2.30
N ARG A 29 -1.60 -14.23 2.19
CA ARG A 29 -0.23 -14.48 2.66
C ARG A 29 -0.06 -14.28 4.18
N GLY A 30 -1.10 -13.83 4.87
CA GLY A 30 -1.12 -13.60 6.30
C GLY A 30 -0.56 -12.25 6.73
N ALA A 31 -0.51 -11.26 5.83
CA ALA A 31 -0.18 -9.89 6.19
C ALA A 31 -1.19 -9.35 7.20
N LYS A 32 -0.69 -8.66 8.21
CA LYS A 32 -1.49 -8.08 9.31
C LYS A 32 -1.35 -6.56 9.33
N ASP A 33 -2.27 -5.91 10.03
CA ASP A 33 -2.16 -4.48 10.32
C ASP A 33 -0.81 -4.16 10.96
N GLY A 34 -0.08 -3.24 10.36
CA GLY A 34 1.28 -2.88 10.76
C GLY A 34 2.39 -3.56 9.97
N ASP A 35 2.07 -4.50 9.06
CA ASP A 35 3.08 -5.07 8.17
C ASP A 35 3.53 -4.06 7.12
N VAL A 36 4.84 -3.92 6.95
CA VAL A 36 5.41 -3.03 5.95
C VAL A 36 5.50 -3.75 4.61
N VAL A 37 4.69 -3.30 3.65
CA VAL A 37 4.64 -3.82 2.30
C VAL A 37 5.46 -2.93 1.38
N ARG A 38 6.45 -3.54 0.72
CA ARG A 38 7.35 -2.86 -0.21
C ARG A 38 7.09 -3.31 -1.64
N ILE A 39 6.71 -2.37 -2.49
CA ILE A 39 6.48 -2.59 -3.93
C ILE A 39 7.45 -1.69 -4.70
N GLY A 40 8.53 -2.29 -5.21
CA GLY A 40 9.59 -1.57 -5.92
C GLY A 40 10.28 -0.54 -5.02
N SER A 41 10.11 0.74 -5.35
CA SER A 41 10.65 1.88 -4.60
C SER A 41 9.67 2.48 -3.59
N PHE A 42 8.47 1.91 -3.48
CA PHE A 42 7.43 2.35 -2.56
C PHE A 42 7.33 1.40 -1.38
N GLU A 43 7.17 1.97 -0.19
CA GLU A 43 7.04 1.24 1.06
C GLU A 43 5.88 1.87 1.82
N PHE A 44 4.93 1.04 2.22
CA PHE A 44 3.75 1.48 2.96
C PHE A 44 3.38 0.46 4.01
N GLU A 45 2.74 0.93 5.06
CA GLU A 45 2.19 0.07 6.10
C GLU A 45 0.84 -0.46 5.62
N PHE A 46 0.68 -1.78 5.68
CA PHE A 46 -0.59 -2.44 5.44
C PHE A 46 -1.51 -2.14 6.61
N VAL A 47 -2.67 -1.55 6.30
CA VAL A 47 -3.73 -1.23 7.25
C VAL A 47 -5.04 -1.67 6.60
N ASP A 48 -5.68 -2.67 7.20
CA ASP A 48 -6.97 -3.25 6.80
C ASP A 48 -8.16 -2.42 7.31
#